data_AF-A0A4E0S0W6-F1
#
_entry.id   AF-A0A4E0S0W6-F1
#
_cell.length_a   1.000
_cell.length_b   1.000
_cell.length_c   1.000
_cell.angle_alpha   90.00
_cell.angle_beta   90.00
_cell.angle_gamma   90.00
#
_symmetry.space_group_name_H-M   'P 1'
#
loop_
_entity.id
_entity.type
_entity.pdbx_description
1 polymer ?
#
loop_
_entity_poly.entity_id
_entity_poly.type
_entity_poly.pdbx_seq_one_letter_code
_entity_poly.pdbx_strand_id
1 'polypeptide(L)'
;MALTGSEATSITAVISDAVTELRTLINLIDIRQSSTNCLGDDQFAFDENIFIQMEKVLSKYSNPAARVKLPSKKGIQSQYNNSAILDSSHVEPTIEDLFNSREYTEKLETDMIKVTEILAQLAEEVDKKGTFQVLEDAVKHEEEKFQEIEKILERERMMRARVKTLRDGIDSHVREGQQLIEHSRETIAHLKDQVQEMKARSAMEEKYMTKYSNVRLAELESRFFAEKRALLDEIAKVTFLQDQETRASEETKSFMRDRLAELTQLEEYWRTRSESDVQKLRHKLDILRSSKIKDFNRLHELTQQYQEYENVVLVHRIALEKARQQAEQIEMEEDASQKIQNWWRCILVKKEWGPYDKKKKKKKRGKRGKKTKK
;
A
#
# COMPACT_ATOMS: atom_id res chain seq x y z
N MET A 1 107.11 28.61 43.21
CA MET A 1 107.93 28.92 44.40
C MET A 1 109.27 28.23 44.23
N ALA A 2 110.39 28.89 44.53
CA ALA A 2 111.70 28.25 44.45
C ALA A 2 112.04 27.59 45.80
N LEU A 3 112.42 26.32 45.79
CA LEU A 3 112.86 25.58 46.97
C LEU A 3 114.27 26.00 47.39
N THR A 4 114.58 25.97 48.69
CA THR A 4 115.95 26.25 49.14
C THR A 4 116.86 25.05 48.85
N GLY A 5 118.16 25.29 48.59
CA GLY A 5 119.05 24.26 48.03
C GLY A 5 119.21 22.98 48.87
N SER A 6 119.02 23.06 50.20
CA SER A 6 119.02 21.88 51.08
C SER A 6 117.72 21.09 51.06
N GLU A 7 116.60 21.73 50.72
CA GLU A 7 115.30 21.08 50.58
C GLU A 7 115.19 20.44 49.19
N ALA A 8 115.63 21.16 48.15
CA ALA A 8 115.68 20.66 46.78
C ALA A 8 116.51 19.36 46.67
N THR A 9 117.72 19.32 47.24
CA THR A 9 118.58 18.13 47.21
C THR A 9 118.00 16.93 47.97
N SER A 10 117.34 17.17 49.12
CA SER A 10 116.63 16.12 49.87
C SER A 10 115.43 15.56 49.06
N ILE A 11 114.65 16.45 48.44
CA ILE A 11 113.49 16.09 47.62
C ILE A 11 113.94 15.35 46.35
N THR A 12 114.98 15.80 45.65
CA THR A 12 115.56 15.11 44.49
C THR A 12 116.04 13.69 44.84
N ALA A 13 116.68 13.50 46.01
CA ALA A 13 117.09 12.17 46.45
C ALA A 13 115.89 11.21 46.61
N VAL A 14 114.80 11.67 47.23
CA VAL A 14 113.56 10.89 47.42
C VAL A 14 112.84 10.63 46.09
N ILE A 15 112.78 11.60 45.18
CA ILE A 15 112.15 11.41 43.85
C ILE A 15 113.00 10.46 43.00
N SER A 16 114.33 10.57 43.04
CA SER A 16 115.25 9.67 42.31
C SER A 16 115.13 8.22 42.81
N ASP A 17 115.07 8.02 44.13
CA ASP A 17 114.80 6.72 44.75
C ASP A 17 113.46 6.14 44.24
N ALA A 18 112.38 6.92 44.32
CA ALA A 18 111.07 6.53 43.80
C ALA A 18 111.07 6.22 42.28
N VAL A 19 111.82 6.96 41.46
CA VAL A 19 112.00 6.67 40.03
C VAL A 19 112.73 5.34 39.82
N THR A 20 113.73 5.01 40.65
CA THR A 20 114.40 3.71 40.56
C THR A 20 113.48 2.56 40.99
N GLU A 21 112.71 2.71 42.07
CA GLU A 21 111.75 1.69 42.51
C GLU A 21 110.63 1.48 41.47
N LEU A 22 110.08 2.55 40.91
CA LEU A 22 109.08 2.46 39.83
C LEU A 22 109.63 1.80 38.56
N ARG A 23 110.88 2.08 38.17
CA ARG A 23 111.55 1.35 37.07
C ARG A 23 111.70 -0.14 37.36
N THR A 24 112.00 -0.53 38.60
CA THR A 24 112.05 -1.96 38.95
C THR A 24 110.67 -2.62 38.88
N LEU A 25 109.60 -1.91 39.26
CA LEU A 25 108.22 -2.41 39.13
C LEU A 25 107.78 -2.53 37.66
N ILE A 26 108.11 -1.56 36.80
CA ILE A 26 107.85 -1.64 35.35
C ILE A 26 108.53 -2.88 34.76
N ASN A 27 109.83 -3.08 35.04
CA ASN A 27 110.57 -4.24 34.56
C ASN A 27 109.96 -5.57 35.05
N LEU A 28 109.42 -5.63 36.28
CA LEU A 28 108.74 -6.82 36.82
C LEU A 28 107.40 -7.11 36.12
N ILE A 29 106.67 -6.06 35.71
CA ILE A 29 105.40 -6.17 34.97
C ILE A 29 105.65 -6.58 33.51
N ASP A 30 106.71 -6.07 32.88
CA ASP A 30 107.13 -6.44 31.52
C ASP A 30 107.59 -7.93 31.46
N ILE A 31 108.34 -8.37 32.48
CA ILE A 31 108.67 -9.80 32.69
C ILE A 31 107.41 -10.66 32.88
N ARG A 32 106.40 -10.17 33.61
CA ARG A 32 105.11 -10.87 33.80
C ARG A 32 104.36 -11.04 32.49
N GLN A 33 104.30 -10.02 31.63
CA GLN A 33 103.68 -10.16 30.31
C GLN A 33 104.42 -11.18 29.44
N SER A 34 105.76 -11.11 29.45
CA SER A 34 106.65 -12.03 28.74
C SER A 34 106.54 -13.51 29.20
N SER A 35 106.10 -13.78 30.44
CA SER A 35 106.02 -15.13 31.02
C SER A 35 104.66 -15.84 30.89
N THR A 36 103.61 -15.17 30.38
CA THR A 36 102.23 -15.69 30.27
C THR A 36 102.02 -16.97 29.42
N ASN A 37 103.08 -17.58 28.90
CA ASN A 37 103.04 -18.84 28.16
C ASN A 37 103.28 -20.10 29.03
N CYS A 38 103.51 -19.99 30.35
CA CYS A 38 104.01 -21.10 31.18
C CYS A 38 103.33 -21.25 32.56
N LEU A 39 102.49 -22.30 32.70
CA LEU A 39 102.07 -23.01 33.94
C LEU A 39 101.31 -22.22 35.05
N GLY A 40 100.10 -22.71 35.38
CA GLY A 40 99.09 -21.96 36.15
C GLY A 40 99.14 -22.00 37.69
N ASP A 41 100.11 -22.66 38.33
CA ASP A 41 100.25 -22.63 39.81
C ASP A 41 101.30 -21.60 40.30
N ASP A 42 102.36 -21.34 39.53
CA ASP A 42 103.36 -20.32 39.86
C ASP A 42 102.85 -18.88 39.64
N GLN A 43 101.82 -18.73 38.82
CA GLN A 43 101.20 -17.44 38.47
C GLN A 43 100.68 -16.69 39.71
N PHE A 44 100.00 -17.40 40.63
CA PHE A 44 99.46 -16.83 41.86
C PHE A 44 100.56 -16.34 42.82
N ALA A 45 101.64 -17.13 42.98
CA ALA A 45 102.77 -16.74 43.81
C ALA A 45 103.55 -15.54 43.23
N PHE A 46 103.60 -15.42 41.91
CA PHE A 46 104.22 -14.28 41.23
C PHE A 46 103.37 -13.01 41.34
N ASP A 47 102.05 -13.13 41.17
CA ASP A 47 101.10 -12.01 41.34
C ASP A 47 101.03 -11.53 42.79
N GLU A 48 101.07 -12.44 43.78
CA GLU A 48 101.17 -12.07 45.19
C GLU A 48 102.51 -11.37 45.51
N ASN A 49 103.62 -11.79 44.90
CA ASN A 49 104.92 -11.13 45.07
C ASN A 49 104.96 -9.73 44.42
N ILE A 50 104.38 -9.56 43.21
CA ILE A 50 104.21 -8.23 42.59
C ILE A 50 103.33 -7.35 43.46
N PHE A 51 102.19 -7.86 43.96
CA PHE A 51 101.30 -7.12 44.85
C PHE A 51 102.01 -6.70 46.14
N ILE A 52 102.77 -7.60 46.78
CA ILE A 52 103.57 -7.31 47.97
C ILE A 52 104.65 -6.26 47.69
N GLN A 53 105.31 -6.27 46.52
CA GLN A 53 106.29 -5.24 46.16
C GLN A 53 105.61 -3.89 45.89
N MET A 54 104.46 -3.89 45.23
CA MET A 54 103.68 -2.69 44.97
C MET A 54 103.14 -2.10 46.29
N GLU A 55 102.63 -2.92 47.21
CA GLU A 55 102.22 -2.50 48.56
C GLU A 55 103.41 -1.98 49.37
N LYS A 56 104.60 -2.59 49.26
CA LYS A 56 105.83 -2.08 49.89
C LYS A 56 106.20 -0.69 49.39
N VAL A 57 106.29 -0.48 48.07
CA VAL A 57 106.60 0.82 47.47
C VAL A 57 105.54 1.86 47.88
N LEU A 58 104.25 1.52 47.80
CA LEU A 58 103.17 2.40 48.28
C LEU A 58 103.30 2.69 49.79
N SER A 59 103.68 1.73 50.62
CA SER A 59 103.84 1.92 52.07
C SER A 59 105.02 2.81 52.46
N LYS A 60 106.09 2.87 51.64
CA LYS A 60 107.27 3.72 51.87
C LYS A 60 106.97 5.21 51.69
N TYR A 61 106.21 5.56 50.64
CA TYR A 61 105.93 6.94 50.26
C TYR A 61 104.53 7.43 50.67
N SER A 62 103.67 6.56 51.23
CA SER A 62 102.33 6.94 51.70
C SER A 62 102.34 7.57 53.09
N ASN A 63 101.76 8.76 53.20
CA ASN A 63 101.61 9.50 54.45
C ASN A 63 100.46 8.91 55.29
N PRO A 64 100.68 8.45 56.55
CA PRO A 64 99.67 7.71 57.33
C PRO A 64 98.37 8.48 57.62
N ALA A 65 98.34 9.81 57.46
CA ALA A 65 97.14 10.63 57.59
C ALA A 65 96.14 10.47 56.42
N ALA A 66 96.57 9.94 55.26
CA ALA A 66 95.78 9.88 54.03
C ALA A 66 95.01 8.54 53.83
N ARG A 67 94.84 7.73 54.89
CA ARG A 67 93.99 6.51 54.81
C ARG A 67 92.51 6.86 54.70
N VAL A 68 92.02 7.05 53.48
CA VAL A 68 90.58 6.95 53.16
C VAL A 68 90.13 5.54 53.53
N LYS A 69 89.21 5.42 54.49
CA LYS A 69 88.63 4.14 54.88
C LYS A 69 87.74 3.64 53.75
N LEU A 70 88.14 2.56 53.07
CA LEU A 70 87.19 1.80 52.25
C LEU A 70 86.03 1.32 53.15
N PRO A 71 84.77 1.49 52.74
CA PRO A 71 83.63 1.04 53.53
C PRO A 71 83.60 -0.49 53.65
N SER A 72 83.28 -0.95 54.86
CA SER A 72 83.15 -2.36 55.23
C SER A 72 82.17 -3.11 54.31
N LYS A 73 82.60 -4.27 53.76
CA LYS A 73 81.70 -5.25 53.14
C LYS A 73 80.70 -5.76 54.18
N LYS A 74 79.52 -5.16 54.26
CA LYS A 74 78.31 -5.79 54.81
C LYS A 74 77.50 -6.38 53.66
N GLY A 75 77.17 -7.66 53.78
CA GLY A 75 76.54 -8.41 52.70
C GLY A 75 75.13 -7.92 52.37
N ILE A 76 74.78 -8.04 51.09
CA ILE A 76 73.40 -8.05 50.62
C ILE A 76 73.18 -9.43 50.01
N GLN A 77 72.13 -10.11 50.48
CA GLN A 77 71.82 -11.48 50.06
C GLN A 77 71.34 -11.51 48.61
N SER A 78 71.79 -12.51 47.86
CA SER A 78 71.19 -12.87 46.59
C SER A 78 69.74 -13.34 46.82
N GLN A 79 68.78 -12.67 46.17
CA GLN A 79 67.48 -13.27 45.86
C GLN A 79 67.29 -13.26 44.35
N TYR A 80 67.58 -14.40 43.72
CA TYR A 80 67.14 -14.68 42.36
C TYR A 80 65.64 -14.95 42.36
N ASN A 81 64.91 -14.31 41.45
CA ASN A 81 63.62 -14.82 40.95
C ASN A 81 63.58 -14.58 39.44
N ASN A 82 63.27 -15.63 38.69
CA ASN A 82 63.33 -15.67 37.23
C ASN A 82 62.02 -15.17 36.59
N SER A 83 62.12 -14.49 35.45
CA SER A 83 61.31 -14.85 34.26
C SER A 83 61.94 -14.33 32.96
N ALA A 84 61.75 -15.09 31.89
CA ALA A 84 62.27 -14.86 30.53
C ALA A 84 61.85 -13.49 29.95
N ILE A 85 62.57 -12.93 28.97
CA ILE A 85 62.56 -13.35 27.55
C ILE A 85 63.92 -13.06 26.87
N LEU A 86 64.28 -13.88 25.87
CA LEU A 86 65.51 -13.77 25.09
C LEU A 86 65.57 -12.45 24.28
N ASP A 87 66.73 -11.77 24.33
CA ASP A 87 67.45 -11.38 23.11
C ASP A 87 68.98 -11.36 23.37
N SER A 88 69.77 -11.27 22.29
CA SER A 88 71.15 -11.75 22.20
C SER A 88 72.23 -10.86 22.85
N SER A 89 73.22 -11.55 23.43
CA SER A 89 74.65 -11.14 23.49
C SER A 89 74.99 -9.76 24.09
N HIS A 90 74.62 -9.54 25.35
CA HIS A 90 75.42 -8.69 26.23
C HIS A 90 75.58 -9.34 27.61
N VAL A 91 76.66 -10.11 27.75
CA VAL A 91 77.18 -10.48 29.08
C VAL A 91 77.85 -9.21 29.60
N GLU A 92 77.20 -8.51 30.54
CA GLU A 92 77.89 -7.45 31.30
C GLU A 92 79.06 -8.11 32.04
N PRO A 93 80.33 -7.73 31.78
CA PRO A 93 81.46 -8.37 32.43
C PRO A 93 81.41 -8.09 33.93
N THR A 94 81.59 -9.13 34.74
CA THR A 94 81.73 -8.97 36.19
C THR A 94 82.93 -8.06 36.47
N ILE A 95 82.86 -7.23 37.51
CA ILE A 95 83.89 -6.23 37.83
C ILE A 95 85.31 -6.86 37.95
N GLU A 96 85.39 -8.15 38.29
CA GLU A 96 86.63 -8.92 38.37
C GLU A 96 87.28 -9.23 37.00
N ASP A 97 86.50 -9.37 35.91
CA ASP A 97 87.05 -9.59 34.55
C ASP A 97 87.70 -8.31 33.98
N LEU A 98 87.24 -7.13 34.40
CA LEU A 98 87.81 -5.85 33.96
C LEU A 98 89.24 -5.60 34.47
N PHE A 99 89.57 -6.08 35.67
CA PHE A 99 90.91 -5.94 36.25
C PHE A 99 91.96 -6.86 35.61
N ASN A 100 91.52 -7.97 35.02
CA ASN A 100 92.39 -8.93 34.31
C ASN A 100 92.42 -8.72 32.79
N SER A 101 91.75 -7.67 32.28
CA SER A 101 91.79 -7.34 30.85
C SER A 101 93.19 -6.90 30.42
N ARG A 102 93.67 -7.46 29.32
CA ARG A 102 94.94 -7.07 28.66
C ARG A 102 95.00 -5.56 28.37
N GLU A 103 93.86 -4.96 27.99
CA GLU A 103 93.76 -3.51 27.73
C GLU A 103 93.95 -2.67 29.00
N TYR A 104 93.64 -3.22 30.18
CA TYR A 104 93.88 -2.57 31.47
C TYR A 104 95.35 -2.64 31.86
N THR A 105 96.01 -3.80 31.66
CA THR A 105 97.44 -3.95 31.94
C THR A 105 98.31 -3.11 30.99
N GLU A 106 97.97 -3.06 29.70
CA GLU A 106 98.65 -2.21 28.71
C GLU A 106 98.49 -0.71 29.05
N LYS A 107 97.29 -0.27 29.45
CA LYS A 107 97.09 1.13 29.93
C LYS A 107 97.93 1.42 31.18
N LEU A 108 97.83 0.57 32.20
CA LEU A 108 98.58 0.70 33.45
C LEU A 108 100.09 0.81 33.20
N GLU A 109 100.64 -0.02 32.32
CA GLU A 109 102.04 0.05 31.92
C GLU A 109 102.38 1.38 31.24
N THR A 110 101.60 1.82 30.25
CA THR A 110 101.87 3.12 29.60
C THR A 110 101.77 4.29 30.57
N ASP A 111 100.86 4.24 31.56
CA ASP A 111 100.69 5.28 32.57
C ASP A 111 101.82 5.23 33.62
N MET A 112 102.28 4.04 34.02
CA MET A 112 103.47 3.89 34.86
C MET A 112 104.74 4.41 34.17
N ILE A 113 104.90 4.17 32.87
CA ILE A 113 106.01 4.72 32.07
C ILE A 113 105.93 6.25 32.04
N LYS A 114 104.77 6.83 31.71
CA LYS A 114 104.55 8.30 31.71
C LYS A 114 104.85 8.92 33.08
N VAL A 115 104.34 8.34 34.17
CA VAL A 115 104.60 8.82 35.53
C VAL A 115 106.08 8.74 35.88
N THR A 116 106.76 7.65 35.51
CA THR A 116 108.20 7.48 35.75
C THR A 116 109.04 8.47 34.93
N GLU A 117 108.61 8.80 33.72
CA GLU A 117 109.23 9.82 32.87
C GLU A 117 109.01 11.24 33.44
N ILE A 118 107.79 11.60 33.83
CA ILE A 118 107.47 12.88 34.49
C ILE A 118 108.25 13.03 35.80
N LEU A 119 108.35 11.99 36.62
CA LEU A 119 109.12 12.02 37.87
C LEU A 119 110.63 12.11 37.62
N ALA A 120 111.16 11.48 36.57
CA ALA A 120 112.57 11.61 36.18
C ALA A 120 112.89 13.03 35.69
N GLN A 121 112.02 13.61 34.86
CA GLN A 121 112.14 15.00 34.40
C GLN A 121 111.98 15.99 35.57
N LEU A 122 111.06 15.72 36.52
CA LEU A 122 110.90 16.52 37.74
C LEU A 122 112.14 16.46 38.65
N ALA A 123 112.76 15.29 38.83
CA ALA A 123 114.01 15.18 39.58
C ALA A 123 115.12 16.05 38.94
N GLU A 124 115.21 16.06 37.60
CA GLU A 124 116.17 16.88 36.86
C GLU A 124 115.85 18.39 36.92
N GLU A 125 114.57 18.78 36.89
CA GLU A 125 114.14 20.18 37.05
C GLU A 125 114.37 20.72 38.47
N VAL A 126 114.10 19.91 39.51
CA VAL A 126 114.30 20.30 40.91
C VAL A 126 115.79 20.42 41.22
N ASP A 127 116.63 19.51 40.71
CA ASP A 127 118.10 19.56 40.87
C ASP A 127 118.75 20.76 40.17
N LYS A 128 118.31 21.08 38.93
CA LYS A 128 118.96 22.12 38.09
C LYS A 128 118.36 23.51 38.20
N LYS A 129 117.06 23.64 38.52
CA LYS A 129 116.32 24.91 38.48
C LYS A 129 115.51 25.21 39.75
N GLY A 130 115.24 24.21 40.60
CA GLY A 130 114.43 24.38 41.81
C GLY A 130 112.94 24.67 41.55
N THR A 131 112.44 24.28 40.37
CA THR A 131 111.07 24.52 39.88
C THR A 131 110.34 23.22 39.56
N PHE A 132 109.01 23.25 39.54
CA PHE A 132 108.14 22.07 39.36
C PHE A 132 107.21 22.18 38.12
N GLN A 133 107.63 22.92 37.09
CA GLN A 133 106.77 23.28 35.96
C GLN A 133 106.39 22.08 35.09
N VAL A 134 107.29 21.11 34.86
CA VAL A 134 106.95 19.87 34.15
C VAL A 134 105.80 19.10 34.81
N LEU A 135 105.74 19.06 36.14
CA LEU A 135 104.61 18.42 36.85
C LEU A 135 103.33 19.26 36.74
N GLU A 136 103.44 20.59 36.85
CA GLU A 136 102.30 21.50 36.76
C GLU A 136 101.63 21.43 35.38
N ASP A 137 102.42 21.39 34.30
CA ASP A 137 101.92 21.33 32.94
C ASP A 137 101.45 19.91 32.54
N ALA A 138 102.07 18.86 33.07
CA ALA A 138 101.56 17.50 32.94
C ALA A 138 100.20 17.31 33.64
N VAL A 139 100.02 17.88 34.83
CA VAL A 139 98.73 17.87 35.54
C VAL A 139 97.67 18.66 34.77
N LYS A 140 97.97 19.87 34.27
CA LYS A 140 97.03 20.64 33.43
C LYS A 140 96.62 19.88 32.16
N HIS A 141 97.58 19.27 31.46
CA HIS A 141 97.30 18.50 30.25
C HIS A 141 96.43 17.26 30.54
N GLU A 142 96.59 16.62 31.70
CA GLU A 142 95.71 15.52 32.11
C GLU A 142 94.33 16.03 32.56
N GLU A 143 94.24 17.17 33.25
CA GLU A 143 92.98 17.86 33.55
C GLU A 143 92.22 18.26 32.27
N GLU A 144 92.92 18.75 31.25
CA GLU A 144 92.33 19.10 29.94
C GLU A 144 91.77 17.87 29.22
N LYS A 145 92.49 16.73 29.24
CA LYS A 145 91.98 15.44 28.73
C LYS A 145 90.76 14.96 29.52
N PHE A 146 90.79 15.03 30.86
CA PHE A 146 89.64 14.65 31.69
C PHE A 146 88.42 15.51 31.34
N GLN A 147 88.61 16.82 31.15
CA GLN A 147 87.53 17.71 30.69
C GLN A 147 87.06 17.41 29.26
N GLU A 148 87.93 16.98 28.35
CA GLU A 148 87.52 16.56 27.00
C GLU A 148 86.72 15.26 27.04
N ILE A 149 87.15 14.28 27.83
CA ILE A 149 86.43 13.02 28.07
C ILE A 149 85.06 13.30 28.72
N GLU A 150 84.99 14.20 29.70
CA GLU A 150 83.73 14.63 30.32
C GLU A 150 82.79 15.30 29.29
N LYS A 151 83.31 16.18 28.43
CA LYS A 151 82.54 16.79 27.31
C LYS A 151 82.10 15.77 26.26
N ILE A 152 82.84 14.68 26.05
CA ILE A 152 82.42 13.56 25.19
C ILE A 152 81.30 12.78 25.87
N LEU A 153 81.48 12.38 27.13
CA LEU A 153 80.54 11.59 27.92
C LEU A 153 79.20 12.31 28.09
N GLU A 154 79.19 13.63 28.34
CA GLU A 154 77.93 14.38 28.48
C GLU A 154 77.21 14.54 27.13
N ARG A 155 77.93 14.73 26.02
CA ARG A 155 77.34 14.68 24.67
C ARG A 155 76.74 13.31 24.36
N GLU A 156 77.43 12.24 24.74
CA GLU A 156 76.95 10.87 24.57
C GLU A 156 75.71 10.61 25.43
N ARG A 157 75.70 11.05 26.69
CA ARG A 157 74.57 10.96 27.61
C ARG A 157 73.34 11.69 27.05
N MET A 158 73.53 12.91 26.55
CA MET A 158 72.49 13.70 25.88
C MET A 158 71.99 13.03 24.59
N MET A 159 72.88 12.40 23.81
CA MET A 159 72.51 11.66 22.61
C MET A 159 71.70 10.40 22.95
N ARG A 160 72.14 9.60 23.94
CA ARG A 160 71.43 8.42 24.45
C ARG A 160 70.05 8.81 25.01
N ALA A 161 69.97 9.91 25.76
CA ALA A 161 68.69 10.44 26.24
C ALA A 161 67.75 10.84 25.09
N ARG A 162 68.26 11.53 24.07
CA ARG A 162 67.46 11.91 22.88
C ARG A 162 67.05 10.72 22.02
N VAL A 163 67.90 9.70 21.88
CA VAL A 163 67.54 8.44 21.21
C VAL A 163 66.45 7.71 22.00
N LYS A 164 66.53 7.71 23.34
CA LYS A 164 65.49 7.13 24.19
C LYS A 164 64.15 7.85 24.01
N THR A 165 64.10 9.18 24.12
CA THR A 165 62.83 9.92 23.95
C THR A 165 62.23 9.78 22.55
N LEU A 166 63.06 9.65 21.51
CA LEU A 166 62.60 9.34 20.16
C LEU A 166 62.03 7.92 20.04
N ARG A 167 62.65 6.91 20.68
CA ARG A 167 62.11 5.54 20.74
C ARG A 167 60.78 5.50 21.49
N ASP A 168 60.73 6.09 22.68
CA ASP A 168 59.51 6.18 23.50
C ASP A 168 58.36 6.88 22.73
N GLY A 169 58.69 7.89 21.92
CA GLY A 169 57.74 8.58 21.02
C GLY A 169 57.25 7.71 19.86
N ILE A 170 58.14 6.94 19.22
CA ILE A 170 57.76 5.96 18.19
C ILE A 170 56.83 4.91 18.79
N ASP A 171 57.16 4.36 19.97
CA ASP A 171 56.35 3.34 20.65
C ASP A 171 55.00 3.90 21.16
N SER A 172 54.89 5.20 21.43
CA SER A 172 53.59 5.86 21.66
C SER A 172 52.75 5.89 20.38
N HIS A 173 53.30 6.40 19.28
CA HIS A 173 52.58 6.50 18.01
C HIS A 173 52.19 5.14 17.42
N VAL A 174 53.01 4.09 17.62
CA VAL A 174 52.65 2.72 17.24
C VAL A 174 51.46 2.21 18.06
N ARG A 175 51.41 2.47 19.37
CA ARG A 175 50.27 2.10 20.22
C ARG A 175 49.00 2.89 19.89
N GLU A 176 49.12 4.20 19.66
CA GLU A 176 48.02 5.07 19.23
C GLU A 176 47.45 4.59 17.87
N GLY A 177 48.32 4.29 16.90
CA GLY A 177 47.94 3.72 15.62
C GLY A 177 47.22 2.37 15.74
N GLN A 178 47.71 1.48 16.61
CA GLN A 178 47.07 0.20 16.87
C GLN A 178 45.69 0.35 17.55
N GLN A 179 45.55 1.29 18.49
CA GLN A 179 44.25 1.61 19.11
C GLN A 179 43.25 2.18 18.10
N LEU A 180 43.70 3.06 17.20
CA LEU A 180 42.86 3.62 16.14
C LEU A 180 42.41 2.52 15.15
N ILE A 181 43.31 1.60 14.79
CA ILE A 181 42.98 0.42 13.97
C ILE A 181 41.93 -0.43 14.67
N GLU A 182 42.08 -0.73 15.96
CA GLU A 182 41.12 -1.57 16.69
C GLU A 182 39.75 -0.91 16.83
N HIS A 183 39.69 0.37 17.21
CA HIS A 183 38.44 1.15 17.21
C HIS A 183 37.78 1.20 15.83
N SER A 184 38.57 1.31 14.75
CA SER A 184 38.03 1.27 13.38
C SER A 184 37.45 -0.10 13.03
N ARG A 185 38.07 -1.20 13.48
CA ARG A 185 37.55 -2.57 13.31
C ARG A 185 36.25 -2.78 14.06
N GLU A 186 36.17 -2.33 15.31
CA GLU A 186 34.94 -2.35 16.11
C GLU A 186 33.81 -1.57 15.43
N THR A 187 34.12 -0.36 14.93
CA THR A 187 33.17 0.48 14.18
C THR A 187 32.69 -0.23 12.90
N ILE A 188 33.59 -0.86 12.14
CA ILE A 188 33.24 -1.63 10.94
C ILE A 188 32.39 -2.86 11.27
N ALA A 189 32.67 -3.57 12.37
CA ALA A 189 31.87 -4.71 12.82
C ALA A 189 30.44 -4.27 13.18
N HIS A 190 30.31 -3.24 14.03
CA HIS A 190 29.02 -2.69 14.43
C HIS A 190 28.19 -2.18 13.23
N LEU A 191 28.80 -1.45 12.29
CA LEU A 191 28.11 -1.00 11.07
C LEU A 191 27.69 -2.17 10.16
N LYS A 192 28.52 -3.21 10.06
CA LYS A 192 28.19 -4.43 9.30
C LYS A 192 26.99 -5.15 9.93
N ASP A 193 26.94 -5.26 11.25
CA ASP A 193 25.85 -5.89 11.98
C ASP A 193 24.55 -5.08 11.81
N GLN A 194 24.59 -3.75 11.92
CA GLN A 194 23.43 -2.88 11.62
C GLN A 194 22.92 -3.07 10.18
N VAL A 195 23.81 -3.17 9.18
CA VAL A 195 23.41 -3.41 7.79
C VAL A 195 22.79 -4.80 7.62
N GLN A 196 23.29 -5.82 8.32
CA GLN A 196 22.68 -7.16 8.30
C GLN A 196 21.32 -7.19 9.00
N GLU A 197 21.17 -6.53 10.14
CA GLU A 197 19.91 -6.38 10.87
C GLU A 197 18.87 -5.66 10.01
N MET A 198 19.22 -4.49 9.44
CA MET A 198 18.32 -3.73 8.57
C MET A 198 17.90 -4.51 7.32
N LYS A 199 18.82 -5.29 6.73
CA LYS A 199 18.50 -6.18 5.60
C LYS A 199 17.57 -7.32 6.00
N ALA A 200 17.81 -7.96 7.14
CA ALA A 200 16.97 -9.04 7.65
C ALA A 200 15.56 -8.52 8.00
N ARG A 201 15.49 -7.38 8.69
CA ARG A 201 14.26 -6.68 9.05
C ARG A 201 13.45 -6.28 7.82
N SER A 202 14.07 -5.59 6.85
CA SER A 202 13.41 -5.16 5.62
C SER A 202 12.85 -6.36 4.82
N ALA A 203 13.60 -7.47 4.73
CA ALA A 203 13.13 -8.69 4.06
C ALA A 203 12.00 -9.41 4.83
N MET A 204 11.86 -9.22 6.15
CA MET A 204 10.70 -9.70 6.91
C MET A 204 9.50 -8.77 6.75
N GLU A 205 9.71 -7.45 6.82
CA GLU A 205 8.68 -6.43 6.62
C GLU A 205 8.07 -6.54 5.21
N GLU A 206 8.88 -6.72 4.16
CA GLU A 206 8.41 -6.98 2.79
C GLU A 206 7.49 -8.22 2.74
N LYS A 207 7.96 -9.37 3.24
CA LYS A 207 7.18 -10.62 3.26
C LYS A 207 5.88 -10.48 4.07
N TYR A 208 5.90 -9.73 5.16
CA TYR A 208 4.71 -9.44 5.96
C TYR A 208 3.74 -8.56 5.18
N MET A 209 4.21 -7.46 4.60
CA MET A 209 3.38 -6.51 3.83
C MET A 209 2.77 -7.17 2.59
N THR A 210 3.52 -7.98 1.84
CA THR A 210 2.98 -8.73 0.69
C THR A 210 1.94 -9.76 1.12
N LYS A 211 2.14 -10.48 2.24
CA LYS A 211 1.13 -11.40 2.76
C LYS A 211 -0.12 -10.65 3.24
N TYR A 212 0.06 -9.56 3.95
CA TYR A 212 -1.02 -8.71 4.45
C TYR A 212 -1.86 -8.13 3.30
N SER A 213 -1.22 -7.57 2.26
CA SER A 213 -1.92 -7.05 1.08
C SER A 213 -2.66 -8.16 0.33
N ASN A 214 -2.04 -9.33 0.14
CA ASN A 214 -2.67 -10.44 -0.58
C ASN A 214 -3.89 -11.00 0.18
N VAL A 215 -3.80 -11.17 1.51
CA VAL A 215 -4.94 -11.56 2.34
C VAL A 215 -6.03 -10.50 2.29
N ARG A 216 -5.68 -9.22 2.41
CA ARG A 216 -6.64 -8.11 2.36
C ARG A 216 -7.35 -8.02 1.01
N LEU A 217 -6.66 -8.28 -0.09
CA LEU A 217 -7.25 -8.36 -1.43
C LEU A 217 -8.19 -9.58 -1.56
N ALA A 218 -7.75 -10.78 -1.15
CA ALA A 218 -8.57 -11.99 -1.21
C ALA A 218 -9.84 -11.90 -0.34
N GLU A 219 -9.76 -11.29 0.86
CA GLU A 219 -10.93 -10.98 1.69
C GLU A 219 -11.90 -10.04 0.98
N LEU A 220 -11.38 -9.00 0.32
CA LEU A 220 -12.18 -8.00 -0.37
C LEU A 220 -12.85 -8.58 -1.63
N GLU A 221 -12.11 -9.35 -2.43
CA GLU A 221 -12.62 -10.09 -3.58
C GLU A 221 -13.71 -11.09 -3.19
N SER A 222 -13.51 -11.84 -2.10
CA SER A 222 -14.50 -12.78 -1.57
C SER A 222 -15.79 -12.07 -1.12
N ARG A 223 -15.68 -10.91 -0.46
CA ARG A 223 -16.83 -10.07 -0.09
C ARG A 223 -17.57 -9.55 -1.33
N PHE A 224 -16.86 -8.96 -2.29
CA PHE A 224 -17.47 -8.48 -3.52
C PHE A 224 -18.12 -9.60 -4.34
N PHE A 225 -17.53 -10.81 -4.36
CA PHE A 225 -18.13 -11.96 -5.03
C PHE A 225 -19.42 -12.42 -4.33
N ALA A 226 -19.43 -12.47 -3.00
CA ALA A 226 -20.62 -12.82 -2.22
C ALA A 226 -21.75 -11.79 -2.40
N GLU A 227 -21.44 -10.49 -2.32
CA GLU A 227 -22.40 -9.40 -2.54
C GLU A 227 -22.94 -9.39 -3.98
N LYS A 228 -22.06 -9.51 -4.98
CA LYS A 228 -22.45 -9.65 -6.39
C LYS A 228 -23.37 -10.85 -6.59
N ARG A 229 -23.10 -11.98 -5.93
CA ARG A 229 -23.94 -13.18 -6.04
C ARG A 229 -25.31 -12.96 -5.40
N ALA A 230 -25.37 -12.38 -4.21
CA ALA A 230 -26.64 -12.03 -3.56
C ALA A 230 -27.50 -11.08 -4.42
N LEU A 231 -26.87 -10.09 -5.08
CA LEU A 231 -27.56 -9.20 -6.02
C LEU A 231 -28.07 -9.94 -7.27
N LEU A 232 -27.28 -10.88 -7.83
CA LEU A 232 -27.73 -11.71 -8.96
C LEU A 232 -28.89 -12.64 -8.58
N ASP A 233 -28.84 -13.24 -7.38
CA ASP A 233 -29.90 -14.12 -6.88
C ASP A 233 -31.21 -13.31 -6.63
N GLU A 234 -31.13 -12.07 -6.11
CA GLU A 234 -32.31 -11.21 -5.97
C GLU A 234 -32.83 -10.71 -7.32
N ILE A 235 -31.96 -10.40 -8.29
CA ILE A 235 -32.38 -10.09 -9.67
C ILE A 235 -33.15 -11.29 -10.27
N ALA A 236 -32.62 -12.50 -10.15
CA ALA A 236 -33.26 -13.72 -10.66
C ALA A 236 -34.64 -13.96 -10.01
N LYS A 237 -34.76 -13.69 -8.71
CA LYS A 237 -36.02 -13.76 -7.95
C LYS A 237 -37.02 -12.69 -8.40
N VAL A 238 -36.59 -11.44 -8.58
CA VAL A 238 -37.46 -10.35 -9.07
C VAL A 238 -37.92 -10.61 -10.49
N THR A 239 -37.06 -11.09 -11.39
CA THR A 239 -37.47 -11.48 -12.76
C THR A 239 -38.47 -12.63 -12.75
N PHE A 240 -38.26 -13.66 -11.91
CA PHE A 240 -39.23 -14.75 -11.78
C PHE A 240 -40.61 -14.27 -11.29
N LEU A 241 -40.64 -13.37 -10.30
CA LEU A 241 -41.90 -12.76 -9.82
C LEU A 241 -42.56 -11.89 -10.90
N GLN A 242 -41.77 -11.16 -11.68
CA GLN A 242 -42.26 -10.39 -12.82
C GLN A 242 -42.88 -11.29 -13.90
N ASP A 243 -42.24 -12.40 -14.25
CA ASP A 243 -42.76 -13.37 -15.22
C ASP A 243 -44.04 -14.07 -14.72
N GLN A 244 -44.15 -14.30 -13.40
CA GLN A 244 -45.37 -14.83 -12.79
C GLN A 244 -46.52 -13.81 -12.85
N GLU A 245 -46.25 -12.54 -12.53
CA GLU A 245 -47.24 -11.46 -12.54
C GLU A 245 -47.70 -11.13 -13.97
N THR A 246 -46.78 -11.06 -14.94
CA THR A 246 -47.15 -10.84 -16.36
C THR A 246 -48.07 -11.94 -16.86
N ARG A 247 -47.75 -13.21 -16.57
CA ARG A 247 -48.60 -14.36 -16.90
C ARG A 247 -49.98 -14.27 -16.24
N ALA A 248 -50.06 -14.03 -14.93
CA ALA A 248 -51.34 -13.92 -14.22
C ALA A 248 -52.18 -12.75 -14.74
N SER A 249 -51.52 -11.64 -15.10
CA SER A 249 -52.15 -10.48 -15.73
C SER A 249 -52.69 -10.81 -17.13
N GLU A 250 -51.97 -11.60 -17.93
CA GLU A 250 -52.39 -12.05 -19.26
C GLU A 250 -53.56 -13.04 -19.20
N GLU A 251 -53.52 -14.03 -18.30
CA GLU A 251 -54.62 -14.97 -18.05
C GLU A 251 -55.88 -14.21 -17.61
N THR A 252 -55.75 -13.24 -16.69
CA THR A 252 -56.86 -12.36 -16.26
C THR A 252 -57.41 -11.51 -17.41
N LYS A 253 -56.53 -10.94 -18.25
CA LYS A 253 -56.94 -10.17 -19.44
C LYS A 253 -57.64 -11.05 -20.47
N SER A 254 -57.22 -12.31 -20.66
CA SER A 254 -57.91 -13.25 -21.55
C SER A 254 -59.33 -13.51 -21.05
N PHE A 255 -59.47 -13.95 -19.80
CA PHE A 255 -60.77 -14.21 -19.18
C PHE A 255 -61.73 -13.02 -19.31
N MET A 256 -61.25 -11.79 -19.09
CA MET A 256 -62.05 -10.58 -19.26
C MET A 256 -62.45 -10.31 -20.71
N ARG A 257 -61.59 -10.57 -21.70
CA ARG A 257 -61.92 -10.46 -23.13
C ARG A 257 -62.94 -11.52 -23.55
N ASP A 258 -62.76 -12.76 -23.10
CA ASP A 258 -63.64 -13.88 -23.40
C ASP A 258 -65.05 -13.60 -22.84
N ARG A 259 -65.13 -13.15 -21.58
CA ARG A 259 -66.38 -12.75 -20.95
C ARG A 259 -67.03 -11.53 -21.60
N LEU A 260 -66.24 -10.56 -22.06
CA LEU A 260 -66.76 -9.42 -22.82
C LEU A 260 -67.39 -9.90 -24.14
N ALA A 261 -66.71 -10.79 -24.86
CA ALA A 261 -67.21 -11.34 -26.12
C ALA A 261 -68.51 -12.13 -25.94
N GLU A 262 -68.63 -12.96 -24.89
CA GLU A 262 -69.90 -13.63 -24.53
C GLU A 262 -71.05 -12.63 -24.32
N LEU A 263 -70.78 -11.54 -23.58
CA LEU A 263 -71.78 -10.51 -23.30
C LEU A 263 -72.17 -9.72 -24.56
N THR A 264 -71.22 -9.40 -25.43
CA THR A 264 -71.49 -8.75 -26.73
C THR A 264 -72.34 -9.64 -27.63
N GLN A 265 -72.04 -10.94 -27.74
CA GLN A 265 -72.85 -11.89 -28.51
C GLN A 265 -74.27 -12.01 -27.95
N LEU A 266 -74.42 -12.02 -26.62
CA LEU A 266 -75.74 -12.05 -25.97
C LEU A 266 -76.52 -10.75 -26.21
N GLU A 267 -75.86 -9.60 -26.18
CA GLU A 267 -76.47 -8.30 -26.50
C GLU A 267 -76.94 -8.27 -27.97
N GLU A 268 -76.09 -8.69 -28.92
CA GLU A 268 -76.43 -8.78 -30.34
C GLU A 268 -77.61 -9.72 -30.58
N TYR A 269 -77.63 -10.89 -29.94
CA TYR A 269 -78.77 -11.82 -29.99
C TYR A 269 -80.07 -11.15 -29.51
N TRP A 270 -80.07 -10.48 -28.35
CA TRP A 270 -81.26 -9.81 -27.84
C TRP A 270 -81.69 -8.62 -28.70
N ARG A 271 -80.73 -7.87 -29.27
CA ARG A 271 -80.97 -6.77 -30.22
C ARG A 271 -81.70 -7.30 -31.46
N THR A 272 -81.14 -8.31 -32.13
CA THR A 272 -81.75 -8.95 -33.31
C THR A 272 -83.11 -9.57 -33.00
N ARG A 273 -83.24 -10.23 -31.83
CA ARG A 273 -84.50 -10.83 -31.36
C ARG A 273 -85.59 -9.79 -31.20
N SER A 274 -85.26 -8.64 -30.57
CA SER A 274 -86.14 -7.50 -30.35
C SER A 274 -86.55 -6.83 -31.65
N GLU A 275 -85.59 -6.55 -32.54
CA GLU A 275 -85.85 -5.99 -33.87
C GLU A 275 -86.80 -6.87 -34.70
N SER A 276 -86.61 -8.19 -34.69
CA SER A 276 -87.49 -9.14 -35.37
C SER A 276 -88.92 -9.12 -34.81
N ASP A 277 -89.09 -9.01 -33.49
CA ASP A 277 -90.43 -8.93 -32.89
C ASP A 277 -91.10 -7.58 -33.12
N VAL A 278 -90.35 -6.47 -33.10
CA VAL A 278 -90.85 -5.16 -33.53
C VAL A 278 -91.28 -5.17 -34.99
N GLN A 279 -90.52 -5.80 -35.89
CA GLN A 279 -90.91 -5.97 -37.30
C GLN A 279 -92.18 -6.82 -37.45
N LYS A 280 -92.29 -7.96 -36.75
CA LYS A 280 -93.50 -8.81 -36.76
C LYS A 280 -94.73 -8.07 -36.23
N LEU A 281 -94.58 -7.28 -35.15
CA LEU A 281 -95.66 -6.48 -34.59
C LEU A 281 -96.08 -5.35 -35.54
N ARG A 282 -95.12 -4.63 -36.15
CA ARG A 282 -95.41 -3.63 -37.20
C ARG A 282 -96.18 -4.24 -38.36
N HIS A 283 -95.71 -5.38 -38.89
CA HIS A 283 -96.38 -6.07 -39.99
C HIS A 283 -97.81 -6.51 -39.65
N LYS A 284 -98.04 -7.08 -38.46
CA LYS A 284 -99.39 -7.40 -37.95
C LYS A 284 -100.28 -6.14 -37.86
N LEU A 285 -99.73 -5.04 -37.37
CA LEU A 285 -100.42 -3.75 -37.24
C LEU A 285 -100.81 -3.20 -38.62
N ASP A 286 -99.92 -3.30 -39.61
CA ASP A 286 -100.19 -2.85 -40.98
C ASP A 286 -101.20 -3.75 -41.71
N ILE A 287 -101.17 -5.07 -41.48
CA ILE A 287 -102.25 -5.97 -41.93
C ILE A 287 -103.60 -5.52 -41.33
N LEU A 288 -103.68 -5.31 -40.02
CA LEU A 288 -104.92 -4.89 -39.34
C LEU A 288 -105.40 -3.52 -39.81
N ARG A 289 -104.50 -2.55 -40.06
CA ARG A 289 -104.82 -1.28 -40.71
C ARG A 289 -105.40 -1.50 -42.10
N SER A 290 -104.76 -2.34 -42.92
CA SER A 290 -105.23 -2.62 -44.28
C SER A 290 -106.60 -3.32 -44.29
N SER A 291 -106.88 -4.23 -43.34
CA SER A 291 -108.20 -4.83 -43.15
C SER A 291 -109.21 -3.76 -42.77
N LYS A 292 -108.94 -2.96 -41.73
CA LYS A 292 -109.82 -1.88 -41.29
C LYS A 292 -110.16 -0.90 -42.43
N ILE A 293 -109.21 -0.57 -43.30
CA ILE A 293 -109.44 0.28 -44.48
C ILE A 293 -110.33 -0.43 -45.50
N LYS A 294 -110.10 -1.73 -45.79
CA LYS A 294 -110.98 -2.53 -46.67
C LYS A 294 -112.39 -2.64 -46.12
N ASP A 295 -112.53 -2.94 -44.83
CA ASP A 295 -113.83 -3.07 -44.13
C ASP A 295 -114.58 -1.73 -44.12
N PHE A 296 -113.86 -0.61 -43.92
CA PHE A 296 -114.42 0.74 -44.01
C PHE A 296 -114.85 1.10 -45.44
N ASN A 297 -114.04 0.81 -46.45
CA ASN A 297 -114.41 1.01 -47.86
C ASN A 297 -115.64 0.18 -48.21
N ARG A 298 -115.70 -1.08 -47.76
CA ARG A 298 -116.86 -1.96 -47.99
C ARG A 298 -118.12 -1.42 -47.31
N LEU A 299 -118.02 -0.92 -46.09
CA LEU A 299 -119.13 -0.26 -45.39
C LEU A 299 -119.59 1.01 -46.13
N HIS A 300 -118.64 1.78 -46.68
CA HIS A 300 -118.94 2.97 -47.48
C HIS A 300 -119.65 2.63 -48.79
N GLU A 301 -119.19 1.61 -49.53
CA GLU A 301 -119.87 1.06 -50.72
C GLU A 301 -121.31 0.62 -50.39
N LEU A 302 -121.51 -0.16 -49.32
CA LEU A 302 -122.87 -0.56 -48.92
C LEU A 302 -123.73 0.65 -48.56
N THR A 303 -123.17 1.65 -47.89
CA THR A 303 -123.90 2.88 -47.52
C THR A 303 -124.32 3.68 -48.74
N GLN A 304 -123.45 3.80 -49.76
CA GLN A 304 -123.79 4.38 -51.06
C GLN A 304 -124.91 3.58 -51.74
N GLN A 305 -124.79 2.25 -51.81
CA GLN A 305 -125.83 1.38 -52.40
C GLN A 305 -127.18 1.50 -51.68
N TYR A 306 -127.19 1.60 -50.34
CA TYR A 306 -128.42 1.84 -49.59
C TYR A 306 -129.04 3.20 -49.92
N GLN A 307 -128.24 4.26 -50.06
CA GLN A 307 -128.71 5.59 -50.48
C GLN A 307 -129.25 5.55 -51.92
N GLU A 308 -128.60 4.83 -52.84
CA GLU A 308 -129.09 4.62 -54.20
C GLU A 308 -130.43 3.88 -54.23
N TYR A 309 -130.57 2.78 -53.48
CA TYR A 309 -131.84 2.05 -53.37
C TYR A 309 -132.95 2.89 -52.71
N GLU A 310 -132.63 3.64 -51.65
CA GLU A 310 -133.58 4.56 -51.02
C GLU A 310 -134.04 5.65 -52.01
N ASN A 311 -133.11 6.24 -52.76
CA ASN A 311 -133.42 7.18 -53.84
C ASN A 311 -134.33 6.56 -54.91
N VAL A 312 -134.08 5.32 -55.35
CA VAL A 312 -134.93 4.61 -56.32
C VAL A 312 -136.33 4.36 -55.75
N VAL A 313 -136.45 3.96 -54.48
CA VAL A 313 -137.74 3.76 -53.80
C VAL A 313 -138.51 5.08 -53.66
N LEU A 314 -137.82 6.16 -53.29
CA LEU A 314 -138.41 7.50 -53.20
C LEU A 314 -138.87 8.00 -54.59
N VAL A 315 -138.04 7.84 -55.63
CA VAL A 315 -138.39 8.19 -57.02
C VAL A 315 -139.59 7.38 -57.50
N HIS A 316 -139.64 6.07 -57.25
CA HIS A 316 -140.78 5.23 -57.59
C HIS A 316 -142.05 5.66 -56.83
N ARG A 317 -141.95 6.00 -55.54
CA ARG A 317 -143.07 6.50 -54.74
C ARG A 317 -143.60 7.83 -55.28
N ILE A 318 -142.71 8.77 -55.61
CA ILE A 318 -143.05 10.06 -56.23
C ILE A 318 -143.67 9.84 -57.62
N ALA A 319 -143.16 8.90 -58.41
CA ALA A 319 -143.69 8.58 -59.74
C ALA A 319 -145.11 7.96 -59.65
N LEU A 320 -145.34 7.06 -58.69
CA LEU A 320 -146.66 6.47 -58.43
C LEU A 320 -147.67 7.53 -57.96
N GLU A 321 -147.26 8.45 -57.10
CA GLU A 321 -148.10 9.54 -56.61
C GLU A 321 -148.42 10.56 -57.71
N LYS A 322 -147.44 10.90 -58.57
CA LYS A 322 -147.67 11.68 -59.80
C LYS A 322 -148.60 10.97 -60.79
N ALA A 323 -148.45 9.66 -60.99
CA ALA A 323 -149.33 8.88 -61.85
C ALA A 323 -150.77 8.85 -61.31
N ARG A 324 -150.95 8.79 -59.98
CA ARG A 324 -152.26 8.91 -59.34
C ARG A 324 -152.89 10.29 -59.56
N GLN A 325 -152.12 11.36 -59.37
CA GLN A 325 -152.56 12.74 -59.65
C GLN A 325 -152.94 12.94 -61.14
N GLN A 326 -152.16 12.37 -62.06
CA GLN A 326 -152.48 12.37 -63.50
C GLN A 326 -153.77 11.59 -63.81
N ALA A 327 -153.98 10.44 -63.18
CA ALA A 327 -155.22 9.67 -63.35
C ALA A 327 -156.44 10.41 -62.77
N GLU A 328 -156.34 11.01 -61.58
CA GLU A 328 -157.37 11.87 -60.99
C GLU A 328 -157.69 13.08 -61.89
N GLN A 329 -156.67 13.66 -62.54
CA GLN A 329 -156.85 14.78 -63.47
C GLN A 329 -157.49 14.35 -64.80
N ILE A 330 -157.10 13.20 -65.36
CA ILE A 330 -157.76 12.60 -66.53
C ILE A 330 -159.22 12.26 -66.20
N GLU A 331 -159.51 11.68 -65.04
CA GLU A 331 -160.88 11.40 -64.60
C GLU A 331 -161.70 12.69 -64.49
N MET A 332 -161.15 13.78 -63.94
CA MET A 332 -161.80 15.09 -63.93
C MET A 332 -162.02 15.68 -65.34
N GLU A 333 -161.08 15.51 -66.26
CA GLU A 333 -161.21 15.92 -67.66
C GLU A 333 -162.25 15.07 -68.42
N GLU A 334 -162.27 13.75 -68.19
CA GLU A 334 -163.27 12.84 -68.74
C GLU A 334 -164.66 13.15 -68.20
N ASP A 335 -164.81 13.40 -66.90
CA ASP A 335 -166.09 13.73 -66.27
C ASP A 335 -166.60 15.12 -66.70
N ALA A 336 -165.69 16.07 -66.95
CA ALA A 336 -166.01 17.33 -67.63
C ALA A 336 -166.46 17.08 -69.09
N SER A 337 -165.75 16.23 -69.84
CA SER A 337 -166.13 15.86 -71.21
C SER A 337 -167.49 15.17 -71.24
N GLN A 338 -167.79 14.33 -70.26
CA GLN A 338 -169.03 13.58 -70.13
C GLN A 338 -170.20 14.50 -69.74
N LYS A 339 -169.96 15.51 -68.90
CA LYS A 339 -170.91 16.61 -68.64
C LYS A 339 -171.20 17.41 -69.91
N ILE A 340 -170.19 17.73 -70.73
CA ILE A 340 -170.36 18.40 -72.03
C ILE A 340 -171.15 17.51 -73.01
N GLN A 341 -170.81 16.23 -73.13
CA GLN A 341 -171.55 15.26 -73.97
C GLN A 341 -173.00 15.11 -73.51
N ASN A 342 -173.25 15.02 -72.20
CA ASN A 342 -174.59 14.85 -71.65
C ASN A 342 -175.43 16.12 -71.77
N TRP A 343 -174.83 17.31 -71.65
CA TRP A 343 -175.47 18.58 -71.99
C TRP A 343 -175.90 18.60 -73.47
N TRP A 344 -175.02 18.19 -74.38
CA TRP A 344 -175.33 18.03 -75.81
C TRP A 344 -176.45 17.00 -76.08
N ARG A 345 -176.41 15.83 -75.41
CA ARG A 345 -177.46 14.80 -75.51
C ARG A 345 -178.81 15.31 -74.99
N CYS A 346 -178.83 16.06 -73.88
CA CYS A 346 -180.05 16.70 -73.37
C CYS A 346 -180.60 17.78 -74.31
N ILE A 347 -179.73 18.51 -75.03
CA ILE A 347 -180.15 19.45 -76.08
C ILE A 347 -180.79 18.69 -77.27
N LEU A 348 -180.19 17.57 -77.70
CA LEU A 348 -180.76 16.71 -78.75
C LEU A 348 -182.15 16.16 -78.38
N VAL A 349 -182.32 15.69 -77.14
CA VAL A 349 -183.61 15.19 -76.63
C VAL A 349 -184.64 16.32 -76.52
N LYS A 350 -184.27 17.51 -76.01
CA LYS A 350 -185.18 18.67 -75.91
C LYS A 350 -185.57 19.29 -77.26
N LYS A 351 -184.88 18.96 -78.36
CA LYS A 351 -185.25 19.34 -79.72
C LYS A 351 -185.86 18.19 -80.55
N GLU A 352 -186.19 17.06 -79.92
CA GLU A 352 -186.89 15.91 -80.52
C GLU A 352 -186.20 15.29 -81.76
N TRP A 353 -184.86 15.39 -81.86
CA TRP A 353 -184.07 14.82 -82.96
C TRP A 353 -183.33 13.55 -82.51
N GLY A 354 -184.03 12.40 -82.41
CA GLY A 354 -183.39 11.12 -82.08
C GLY A 354 -184.32 9.88 -81.99
N PRO A 355 -183.81 8.65 -82.23
CA PRO A 355 -184.64 7.49 -82.57
C PRO A 355 -185.04 6.62 -81.37
N TYR A 356 -186.06 7.03 -80.61
CA TYR A 356 -186.69 6.19 -79.56
C TYR A 356 -188.22 6.10 -79.73
N ASP A 357 -188.69 5.27 -80.67
CA ASP A 357 -190.09 4.85 -80.79
C ASP A 357 -190.26 3.31 -80.79
N LYS A 358 -191.48 2.84 -80.54
CA LYS A 358 -191.82 1.50 -80.01
C LYS A 358 -192.14 0.47 -81.11
N LYS A 359 -191.68 -0.81 -80.99
CA LYS A 359 -192.51 -2.08 -81.04
C LYS A 359 -191.75 -3.44 -81.23
N LYS A 360 -191.97 -4.36 -80.27
CA LYS A 360 -192.34 -5.83 -80.33
C LYS A 360 -191.59 -6.94 -81.16
N LYS A 361 -191.27 -8.05 -80.43
CA LYS A 361 -191.16 -9.52 -80.82
C LYS A 361 -189.89 -9.96 -81.62
N LYS A 362 -189.34 -11.21 -81.57
CA LYS A 362 -189.74 -12.57 -81.06
C LYS A 362 -188.51 -13.55 -80.93
N LYS A 363 -188.47 -14.47 -79.92
CA LYS A 363 -188.01 -15.91 -79.86
C LYS A 363 -186.77 -16.46 -80.67
N LYS A 364 -185.96 -17.49 -80.29
CA LYS A 364 -185.74 -18.38 -79.10
C LYS A 364 -184.54 -19.39 -79.35
N ARG A 365 -184.00 -20.07 -78.30
CA ARG A 365 -182.90 -21.13 -78.25
C ARG A 365 -181.47 -20.52 -78.35
N GLY A 366 -180.40 -20.95 -77.67
CA GLY A 366 -180.06 -21.96 -76.64
C GLY A 366 -178.52 -21.90 -76.34
N LYS A 367 -177.81 -22.71 -75.53
CA LYS A 367 -178.11 -23.78 -74.53
C LYS A 367 -176.80 -24.19 -73.77
N ARG A 368 -176.68 -23.96 -72.44
CA ARG A 368 -175.55 -24.31 -71.50
C ARG A 368 -174.27 -23.43 -71.61
N GLY A 369 -173.50 -23.18 -70.54
CA GLY A 369 -173.72 -23.41 -69.09
C GLY A 369 -172.46 -23.18 -68.22
N LYS A 370 -172.67 -22.92 -66.92
CA LYS A 370 -171.91 -23.38 -65.70
C LYS A 370 -170.35 -23.42 -65.74
N LYS A 371 -169.59 -23.04 -64.70
CA LYS A 371 -169.94 -22.97 -63.25
C LYS A 371 -168.88 -22.21 -62.40
N THR A 372 -169.36 -21.31 -61.54
CA THR A 372 -169.01 -21.11 -60.10
C THR A 372 -167.57 -20.97 -59.57
N LYS A 373 -167.44 -19.89 -58.78
CA LYS A 373 -166.78 -19.73 -57.46
C LYS A 373 -165.24 -19.61 -57.45
N LYS A 374 -164.66 -18.69 -56.66
CA LYS A 374 -165.26 -17.79 -55.64
C LYS A 374 -164.66 -16.39 -55.75
#